data_AF-A0A834D2N6-F1
#
_entry.id   AF-A0A834D2N6-F1
#
_cell.length_a   1.000
_cell.length_b   1.000
_cell.length_c   1.000
_cell.angle_alpha   90.00
_cell.angle_beta   90.00
_cell.angle_gamma   90.00
#
_symmetry.space_group_name_H-M   'P 1'
#
loop_
_entity.id
_entity.type
_entity.pdbx_description
1 polymer ?
#
loop_
_entity_poly.entity_id
_entity_poly.type
_entity_poly.pdbx_seq_one_letter_code
_entity_poly.pdbx_strand_id
1 'polypeptide(L)'
;MERKLGAIDRKFAVDIHPEAEIGRGILLDHATGVAISGPVVIGNNVSILHNVTLGGTGEDNGDRHPMIGDAVLIGAGTNVNLKIGEGAKIGTGSMVLKEVPSRTTAVGNPATLVRGKAKPARHDHIPSLFLDHTSHEWSDYVI
;
A
#
# COMPACT_ATOMS: atom_id res chain seq x y z
N MET A 1 -2.87 3.85 27.27
CA MET A 1 -2.10 3.91 26.02
C MET A 1 -2.92 4.53 24.89
N GLU A 2 -4.23 4.22 24.79
CA GLU A 2 -5.19 4.78 23.80
C GLU A 2 -5.28 6.32 23.73
N ARG A 3 -4.98 7.04 24.82
CA ARG A 3 -5.08 8.51 24.84
C ARG A 3 -4.05 9.25 23.96
N LYS A 4 -2.97 8.59 23.50
CA LYS A 4 -1.93 9.25 22.69
C LYS A 4 -2.17 9.14 21.18
N LEU A 5 -2.76 8.04 20.70
CA LEU A 5 -3.08 7.85 19.27
C LEU A 5 -4.17 8.80 18.80
N GLY A 6 -5.21 8.99 19.61
CA GLY A 6 -6.30 9.91 19.27
C GLY A 6 -5.88 11.36 19.08
N ALA A 7 -4.68 11.78 19.52
CA ALA A 7 -4.17 13.13 19.28
C ALA A 7 -3.56 13.30 17.87
N ILE A 8 -2.98 12.23 17.31
CA ILE A 8 -2.41 12.23 15.95
C ILE A 8 -3.55 12.22 14.93
N ASP A 9 -4.48 11.29 15.08
CA ASP A 9 -5.66 11.19 14.23
C ASP A 9 -6.48 12.49 14.22
N ARG A 10 -6.84 13.04 15.40
CA ARG A 10 -7.62 14.29 15.48
C ARG A 10 -6.95 15.50 14.83
N LYS A 11 -5.62 15.52 14.76
CA LYS A 11 -4.87 16.70 14.29
C LYS A 11 -4.43 16.58 12.83
N PHE A 12 -4.09 15.37 12.40
CA PHE A 12 -3.51 15.10 11.08
C PHE A 12 -4.41 14.24 10.19
N ALA A 13 -5.51 13.70 10.73
CA ALA A 13 -6.34 12.69 10.07
C ALA A 13 -5.50 11.48 9.61
N VAL A 14 -4.53 11.08 10.43
CA VAL A 14 -3.63 9.94 10.20
C VAL A 14 -3.70 9.05 11.42
N ASP A 15 -4.07 7.79 11.22
CA ASP A 15 -4.10 6.79 12.29
C ASP A 15 -3.01 5.74 12.05
N ILE A 16 -2.12 5.57 13.03
CA ILE A 16 -1.01 4.61 12.95
C ILE A 16 -0.98 3.82 14.25
N HIS A 17 -1.24 2.52 14.15
CA HIS A 17 -1.18 1.61 15.28
C HIS A 17 0.22 1.64 15.93
N PRO A 18 0.36 1.67 17.28
CA PRO A 18 1.65 1.77 17.95
C PRO A 18 2.60 0.61 17.68
N GLU A 19 2.06 -0.54 17.32
CA GLU A 19 2.81 -1.75 17.00
C GLU A 19 3.21 -1.83 15.52
N ALA A 20 2.91 -0.80 14.71
CA ALA A 20 3.38 -0.72 13.34
C ALA A 20 4.90 -0.54 13.32
N GLU A 21 5.59 -1.40 12.58
CA GLU A 21 7.02 -1.31 12.33
C GLU A 21 7.26 -0.56 11.03
N ILE A 22 7.83 0.63 11.11
CA ILE A 22 7.99 1.53 9.96
C ILE A 22 9.48 1.77 9.69
N GLY A 23 9.91 1.46 8.47
CA GLY A 23 11.27 1.68 7.98
C GLY A 23 11.64 3.17 7.79
N ARG A 24 12.73 3.41 7.07
CA ARG A 24 13.27 4.76 6.84
C ARG A 24 12.93 5.27 5.44
N GLY A 25 12.91 6.58 5.26
CA GLY A 25 12.65 7.19 3.95
C GLY A 25 11.19 7.08 3.52
N ILE A 26 10.26 7.12 4.48
CA ILE A 26 8.82 7.04 4.19
C ILE A 26 8.30 8.40 3.75
N LEU A 27 7.62 8.41 2.61
CA LEU A 27 6.84 9.55 2.17
C LEU A 27 5.36 9.27 2.41
N LEU A 28 4.75 10.02 3.33
CA LEU A 28 3.29 10.10 3.44
C LEU A 28 2.84 11.35 2.67
N ASP A 29 2.46 11.17 1.40
CA ASP A 29 2.05 12.28 0.54
C ASP A 29 0.55 12.58 0.70
N HIS A 30 0.22 13.85 0.92
CA HIS A 30 -1.06 14.36 1.40
C HIS A 30 -1.52 13.81 2.78
N ALA A 31 -1.26 12.53 3.08
CA ALA A 31 -1.44 11.80 4.33
C ALA A 31 -2.87 11.71 4.90
N THR A 32 -3.75 12.66 4.62
CA THR A 32 -5.14 12.68 5.12
C THR A 32 -5.84 11.34 4.86
N GLY A 33 -6.43 10.77 5.89
CA GLY A 33 -7.17 9.50 5.82
C GLY A 33 -6.28 8.26 5.71
N VAL A 34 -4.96 8.35 5.91
CA VAL A 34 -4.10 7.17 6.03
C VAL A 34 -4.42 6.45 7.35
N ALA A 35 -4.69 5.14 7.27
CA ALA A 35 -4.98 4.29 8.41
C ALA A 35 -4.11 3.04 8.38
N ILE A 36 -3.27 2.86 9.41
CA ILE A 36 -2.46 1.66 9.64
C ILE A 36 -2.99 1.00 10.91
N SER A 37 -3.85 -0.01 10.77
CA SER A 37 -4.76 -0.43 11.85
C SER A 37 -4.30 -1.65 12.67
N GLY A 38 -3.10 -2.19 12.45
CA GLY A 38 -2.55 -3.32 13.21
C GLY A 38 -1.02 -3.35 13.18
N PRO A 39 -0.38 -4.44 13.65
CA PRO A 39 1.08 -4.63 13.61
C PRO A 39 1.56 -4.89 12.17
N VAL A 40 1.45 -3.84 11.35
CA VAL A 40 1.90 -3.78 9.96
C VAL A 40 3.40 -3.56 9.93
N VAL A 41 4.08 -4.22 9.00
CA VAL A 41 5.50 -3.97 8.71
C VAL A 41 5.62 -3.18 7.41
N ILE A 42 6.30 -2.04 7.44
CA ILE A 42 6.59 -1.20 6.29
C ILE A 42 8.11 -1.10 6.12
N GLY A 43 8.61 -1.50 4.96
CA GLY A 43 10.02 -1.43 4.58
C GLY A 43 10.53 0.01 4.37
N ASN A 44 11.71 0.14 3.78
CA ASN A 44 12.36 1.42 3.53
C ASN A 44 11.92 2.05 2.19
N ASN A 45 12.01 3.38 2.08
CA ASN A 45 11.77 4.13 0.85
C ASN A 45 10.37 3.90 0.24
N VAL A 46 9.37 3.71 1.10
CA VAL A 46 7.97 3.49 0.69
C VAL A 46 7.26 4.84 0.56
N SER A 47 6.47 4.99 -0.50
CA SER A 47 5.63 6.16 -0.73
C SER A 47 4.16 5.78 -0.64
N ILE A 48 3.41 6.46 0.23
CA ILE A 48 2.01 6.18 0.55
C ILE A 48 1.22 7.47 0.37
N LEU A 49 0.18 7.43 -0.46
CA LEU A 49 -0.71 8.57 -0.69
C LEU A 49 -1.87 8.62 0.33
N HIS A 50 -2.64 9.70 0.29
CA HIS A 50 -3.85 9.88 1.11
C HIS A 50 -4.87 8.75 0.97
N ASN A 51 -5.72 8.59 1.99
CA ASN A 51 -6.81 7.60 2.04
C ASN A 51 -6.35 6.14 1.87
N VAL A 52 -5.08 5.82 2.13
CA VAL A 52 -4.59 4.44 2.11
C VAL A 52 -4.91 3.76 3.43
N THR A 53 -5.45 2.54 3.36
CA THR A 53 -5.65 1.66 4.52
C THR A 53 -4.69 0.48 4.44
N LEU A 54 -3.86 0.30 5.46
CA LEU A 54 -3.07 -0.91 5.70
C LEU A 54 -3.67 -1.62 6.92
N GLY A 55 -4.48 -2.67 6.69
CA GLY A 55 -5.26 -3.28 7.77
C GLY A 55 -5.87 -4.63 7.41
N GLY A 56 -6.32 -5.38 8.42
CA GLY A 56 -6.95 -6.69 8.22
C GLY A 56 -8.44 -6.62 7.84
N THR A 57 -9.01 -7.73 7.35
CA THR A 57 -10.44 -7.85 7.00
C THR A 57 -11.38 -8.11 8.20
N GLY A 58 -10.88 -8.03 9.44
CA GLY A 58 -11.68 -8.29 10.65
C GLY A 58 -11.96 -9.77 10.96
N GLU A 59 -11.28 -10.72 10.29
CA GLU A 59 -11.29 -12.14 10.67
C GLU A 59 -10.04 -12.48 11.49
N ASP A 60 -10.23 -12.80 12.78
CA ASP A 60 -9.18 -13.05 13.78
C ASP A 60 -8.34 -14.33 13.57
N ASN A 61 -8.45 -14.98 12.41
CA ASN A 61 -7.78 -16.25 12.14
C ASN A 61 -6.55 -16.07 11.24
N GLY A 62 -5.40 -15.78 11.86
CA GLY A 62 -4.06 -15.92 11.28
C GLY A 62 -3.22 -14.63 11.18
N ASP A 63 -1.95 -14.79 10.82
CA ASP A 63 -0.99 -13.69 10.60
C ASP A 63 -1.24 -13.00 9.25
N ARG A 64 -2.32 -12.22 9.19
CA ARG A 64 -2.75 -11.46 8.00
C ARG A 64 -2.32 -10.00 8.06
N HIS A 65 -1.26 -9.68 8.80
CA HIS A 65 -0.77 -8.31 8.86
C HIS A 65 -0.09 -7.94 7.54
N PRO A 66 -0.46 -6.79 6.93
CA PRO A 66 0.24 -6.29 5.76
C PRO A 66 1.75 -6.21 6.00
N MET A 67 2.51 -6.76 5.05
CA MET A 67 3.96 -6.61 4.97
C MET A 67 4.29 -5.88 3.68
N ILE A 68 4.69 -4.61 3.78
CA ILE A 68 5.05 -3.77 2.65
C ILE A 68 6.56 -3.81 2.48
N GLY A 69 7.04 -4.35 1.36
CA GLY A 69 8.46 -4.39 1.04
C GLY A 69 9.06 -3.01 0.79
N ASP A 70 10.40 -2.97 0.70
CA ASP A 70 11.13 -1.74 0.39
C ASP A 70 10.72 -1.17 -0.97
N ALA A 71 10.81 0.16 -1.13
CA ALA A 71 10.66 0.84 -2.41
C ALA A 71 9.27 0.73 -3.06
N VAL A 72 8.24 0.36 -2.29
CA VAL A 72 6.85 0.23 -2.76
C VAL A 72 6.19 1.60 -2.93
N LEU A 73 5.41 1.76 -4.00
CA LEU A 73 4.50 2.88 -4.20
C LEU A 73 3.05 2.43 -3.97
N ILE A 74 2.32 3.10 -3.09
CA ILE A 74 0.90 2.86 -2.83
C ILE A 74 0.09 4.10 -3.22
N GLY A 75 -0.71 3.97 -4.27
CA GLY A 75 -1.58 5.04 -4.76
C GLY A 75 -2.74 5.37 -3.80
N ALA A 76 -3.34 6.56 -3.98
CA ALA A 76 -4.36 7.08 -3.08
C ALA A 76 -5.59 6.17 -2.98
N GLY A 77 -6.28 6.16 -1.84
CA GLY A 77 -7.55 5.43 -1.68
C GLY A 77 -7.41 3.89 -1.72
N THR A 78 -6.19 3.36 -1.65
CA THR A 78 -5.92 1.93 -1.76
C THR A 78 -6.12 1.22 -0.43
N ASN A 79 -6.65 -0.01 -0.47
CA ASN A 79 -6.73 -0.90 0.69
C ASN A 79 -5.80 -2.11 0.51
N VAL A 80 -4.91 -2.37 1.47
CA VAL A 80 -3.92 -3.45 1.44
C VAL A 80 -3.97 -4.28 2.72
N ASN A 81 -4.17 -5.58 2.55
CA ASN A 81 -4.38 -6.51 3.68
C ASN A 81 -3.34 -7.65 3.72
N LEU A 82 -2.39 -7.67 2.79
CA LEU A 82 -1.47 -8.79 2.55
C LEU A 82 -0.09 -8.29 2.13
N LYS A 83 0.83 -9.23 1.88
CA LYS A 83 2.21 -8.94 1.50
C LYS A 83 2.32 -8.26 0.13
N ILE A 84 3.09 -7.18 0.07
CA ILE A 84 3.48 -6.47 -1.14
C ILE A 84 5.01 -6.58 -1.29
N GLY A 85 5.47 -7.14 -2.40
CA GLY A 85 6.89 -7.32 -2.68
C GLY A 85 7.62 -6.00 -2.94
N GLU A 86 8.93 -6.01 -2.70
CA GLU A 86 9.82 -4.87 -2.92
C GLU A 86 9.65 -4.23 -4.32
N GLY A 87 9.60 -2.91 -4.37
CA GLY A 87 9.55 -2.14 -5.62
C GLY A 87 8.23 -2.30 -6.39
N ALA A 88 7.22 -2.94 -5.81
CA ALA A 88 5.91 -3.04 -6.42
C ALA A 88 5.18 -1.69 -6.42
N LYS A 89 4.25 -1.55 -7.36
CA LYS A 89 3.37 -0.38 -7.48
C LYS A 89 1.93 -0.81 -7.34
N ILE A 90 1.19 -0.17 -6.44
CA ILE A 90 -0.25 -0.36 -6.29
C ILE A 90 -0.96 0.88 -6.83
N GLY A 91 -1.83 0.70 -7.81
CA GLY A 91 -2.59 1.80 -8.41
C GLY A 91 -3.61 2.39 -7.45
N THR A 92 -3.94 3.66 -7.67
CA THR A 92 -4.98 4.40 -6.94
C THR A 92 -6.31 3.63 -6.91
N GLY A 93 -6.98 3.64 -5.76
CA GLY A 93 -8.30 3.04 -5.56
C GLY A 93 -8.32 1.52 -5.57
N SER A 94 -7.15 0.86 -5.49
CA SER A 94 -7.08 -0.60 -5.60
C SER A 94 -7.48 -1.31 -4.32
N MET A 95 -8.05 -2.51 -4.47
CA MET A 95 -8.40 -3.41 -3.37
C MET A 95 -7.53 -4.66 -3.44
N VAL A 96 -6.49 -4.73 -2.60
CA VAL A 96 -5.49 -5.80 -2.66
C VAL A 96 -5.87 -6.96 -1.74
N LEU A 97 -6.46 -7.99 -2.35
CA LEU A 97 -6.93 -9.20 -1.67
C LEU A 97 -6.00 -10.41 -1.85
N LYS A 98 -4.87 -10.25 -2.54
CA LYS A 98 -3.83 -11.28 -2.76
C LYS A 98 -2.44 -10.65 -2.71
N GLU A 99 -1.42 -11.45 -2.38
CA GLU A 99 -0.04 -10.98 -2.38
C GLU A 99 0.38 -10.45 -3.77
N VAL A 100 1.16 -9.36 -3.76
CA VAL A 100 1.67 -8.72 -4.98
C VAL A 100 3.17 -9.00 -5.09
N PRO A 101 3.65 -9.62 -6.19
CA PRO A 101 5.07 -9.89 -6.38
C PRO A 101 5.92 -8.63 -6.52
N SER A 102 7.21 -8.75 -6.16
CA SER A 102 8.18 -7.65 -6.26
C SER A 102 8.27 -7.07 -7.68
N ARG A 103 8.44 -5.75 -7.75
CA ARG A 103 8.62 -4.97 -8.98
C ARG A 103 7.49 -5.11 -9.99
N THR A 104 6.28 -5.49 -9.55
CA THR A 104 5.10 -5.57 -10.42
C THR A 104 4.11 -4.45 -10.13
N THR A 105 3.23 -4.14 -11.08
CA THR A 105 2.10 -3.24 -10.85
C THR A 105 0.80 -4.04 -10.63
N ALA A 106 0.06 -3.71 -9.56
CA ALA A 106 -1.29 -4.22 -9.32
C ALA A 106 -2.30 -3.06 -9.29
N VAL A 107 -3.40 -3.17 -10.03
CA VAL A 107 -4.45 -2.14 -10.09
C VAL A 107 -5.85 -2.73 -10.07
N GLY A 108 -6.84 -1.94 -9.64
CA GLY A 108 -8.27 -2.25 -9.74
C GLY A 108 -8.89 -2.77 -8.45
N ASN A 109 -10.21 -2.99 -8.49
CA ASN A 109 -10.98 -3.51 -7.37
C ASN A 109 -11.88 -4.67 -7.85
N PRO A 110 -11.52 -5.94 -7.59
CA PRO A 110 -10.30 -6.41 -6.91
C PRO A 110 -9.04 -6.20 -7.75
N ALA A 111 -7.89 -6.02 -7.10
CA ALA A 111 -6.64 -5.74 -7.78
C ALA A 111 -6.13 -6.93 -8.61
N THR A 112 -5.65 -6.65 -9.82
CA THR A 112 -5.01 -7.61 -10.73
C THR A 112 -3.65 -7.11 -11.19
N LEU A 113 -2.74 -8.04 -11.50
CA LEU A 113 -1.42 -7.68 -12.04
C LEU A 113 -1.56 -7.16 -13.48
N VAL A 114 -0.92 -6.03 -13.77
CA VAL A 114 -0.81 -5.51 -15.13
C VAL A 114 -0.06 -6.53 -15.99
N ARG A 115 -0.64 -6.87 -17.16
CA ARG A 115 -0.23 -7.98 -18.08
C ARG A 115 -0.45 -9.41 -17.55
N GLY A 116 -1.17 -9.55 -16.44
CA GLY A 116 -1.58 -10.85 -15.88
C GLY A 116 -0.44 -11.65 -15.22
N LYS A 117 -0.80 -12.77 -14.60
CA LYS A 117 0.13 -13.59 -13.79
C LYS A 117 1.24 -14.27 -14.61
N ALA A 118 0.99 -14.59 -15.88
CA ALA A 118 1.94 -15.35 -16.69
C ALA A 118 3.16 -14.51 -17.10
N LYS A 119 2.98 -13.20 -17.31
CA LYS A 119 4.04 -12.26 -17.74
C LYS A 119 3.81 -10.88 -17.11
N PRO A 120 3.89 -10.74 -15.78
CA PRO A 120 3.66 -9.46 -15.14
C PRO A 120 4.67 -8.42 -15.66
N ALA A 121 4.20 -7.19 -15.89
CA ALA A 121 5.10 -6.07 -16.16
C ALA A 121 6.07 -5.93 -14.98
N ARG A 122 7.36 -5.74 -15.28
CA ARG A 122 8.41 -5.51 -14.27
C ARG A 122 8.95 -4.10 -14.39
N HIS A 123 9.19 -3.47 -13.24
CA HIS A 123 9.80 -2.16 -13.17
C HIS A 123 11.33 -2.25 -13.21
N ASP A 124 11.94 -1.47 -14.10
CA ASP A 124 13.39 -1.27 -14.16
C ASP A 124 13.86 -0.19 -13.17
N HIS A 125 12.99 0.79 -12.89
CA HIS A 125 13.21 1.85 -11.90
C HIS A 125 12.35 1.62 -10.65
N ILE A 126 12.63 2.37 -9.58
CA ILE A 126 11.89 2.27 -8.31
C ILE A 126 10.70 3.24 -8.35
N PRO A 127 9.44 2.77 -8.40
CA PRO A 127 8.29 3.66 -8.57
C PRO A 127 8.10 4.64 -7.41
N SER A 128 8.47 4.25 -6.18
CA SER A 128 8.29 5.09 -4.98
C SER A 128 9.11 6.37 -4.99
N LEU A 129 10.26 6.39 -5.66
CA LEU A 129 11.16 7.55 -5.71
C LEU A 129 10.71 8.63 -6.69
N PHE A 130 9.91 8.27 -7.69
CA PHE A 130 9.47 9.17 -8.76
C PHE A 130 7.97 9.47 -8.72
N LEU A 131 7.22 8.84 -7.81
CA LEU A 131 5.75 8.94 -7.73
C LEU A 131 5.09 8.68 -9.10
N ASP A 132 5.57 7.69 -9.82
CA ASP A 132 5.00 7.32 -11.12
C ASP A 132 3.66 6.59 -10.93
N HIS A 133 2.57 7.35 -10.96
CA HIS A 133 1.21 6.82 -10.86
C HIS A 133 0.67 6.22 -12.15
N THR A 134 1.41 6.27 -13.25
CA THR A 134 0.94 5.76 -14.54
C THR A 134 0.89 4.24 -14.54
N SER A 135 -0.13 3.65 -15.15
CA SER A 135 -0.21 2.20 -15.37
C SER A 135 -0.28 1.95 -16.87
N HIS A 136 0.80 2.31 -17.56
CA HIS A 136 0.94 2.06 -19.00
C HIS A 136 0.73 0.56 -19.27
N GLU A 137 -0.07 0.23 -20.28
CA GLU A 137 -0.45 -1.14 -20.69
C GLU A 137 -1.54 -1.85 -19.86
N TRP A 138 -2.21 -1.18 -18.91
CA TRP A 138 -3.43 -1.72 -18.33
C TRP A 138 -4.66 -1.36 -19.19
N SER A 139 -5.41 -2.34 -19.68
CA SER A 139 -6.77 -2.14 -20.18
C SER A 139 -7.49 -3.45 -20.49
N ASP A 140 -8.69 -3.57 -19.95
CA ASP A 140 -9.82 -4.21 -20.65
C ASP A 140 -11.01 -3.21 -20.74
N TYR A 141 -10.70 -1.91 -20.54
CA TYR A 141 -11.50 -0.66 -20.51
C TYR A 141 -12.67 -0.54 -19.50
N VAL A 142 -12.51 0.25 -18.42
CA VAL A 142 -13.61 0.85 -17.60
C VAL A 142 -13.16 2.22 -17.04
N ILE A 143 -14.12 3.17 -16.93
CA ILE A 143 -14.01 4.62 -16.66
C ILE A 143 -14.10 4.94 -15.16
#